data_AF-A0A1C6F472-F1
#
_entry.id   AF-A0A1C6F472-F1
#
_cell.length_a   1.000
_cell.length_b   1.000
_cell.length_c   1.000
_cell.angle_alpha   90.00
_cell.angle_beta   90.00
_cell.angle_gamma   90.00
#
_symmetry.space_group_name_H-M   'P 1'
#
loop_
_entity.id
_entity.type
_entity.pdbx_description
1 polymer ?
#
loop_
_entity_poly.entity_id
_entity_poly.type
_entity_poly.pdbx_seq_one_letter_code
_entity_poly.pdbx_strand_id
1 'polypeptide(L)'
;MKIIVFNKEEAQDYLLNQIDDEEVIYININNNVAHRTLNSKSMFGKNIETFNMYFADSLSAKDRLSTNDAINLCGFLSDRLNRYEYDYIIISCHAGESRSVAMAQSIAEEFGINEIEYHHEQKPNAWVKLCMKQAFIYVKSKKTDMKNIFDFKKLCKLLKEKKEIWIKTSYITDWYDDNLAEITQLKKILNEGFMKCSLAGKKIVLSDGFSDGYEFTYKMLKRCILITLYS
;
A
#
# COMPACT_ATOMS: atom_id res chain seq x y z
N MET A 1 9.35 21.79 2.25
CA MET A 1 9.34 20.39 1.80
C MET A 1 8.88 20.30 0.34
N LYS A 2 9.63 19.58 -0.49
CA LYS A 2 9.35 19.27 -1.91
C LYS A 2 9.48 17.76 -2.16
N ILE A 3 8.71 17.22 -3.10
CA ILE A 3 8.88 15.84 -3.57
C ILE A 3 9.62 15.85 -4.92
N ILE A 4 10.66 15.03 -5.07
CA ILE A 4 11.38 14.87 -6.33
C ILE A 4 11.36 13.41 -6.75
N VAL A 5 10.98 13.15 -7.99
CA VAL A 5 10.91 11.80 -8.57
C VAL A 5 11.99 11.63 -9.62
N PHE A 6 12.95 10.75 -9.33
CA PHE A 6 14.14 10.49 -10.14
C PHE A 6 14.17 9.05 -10.65
N ASN A 7 14.86 8.83 -11.77
CA ASN A 7 15.35 7.49 -12.05
C ASN A 7 16.49 7.13 -11.06
N LYS A 8 16.87 5.85 -10.98
CA LYS A 8 17.87 5.42 -9.98
C LYS A 8 19.24 6.10 -10.07
N GLU A 9 19.73 6.30 -11.28
CA GLU A 9 21.07 6.87 -11.51
C GLU A 9 21.07 8.36 -11.14
N GLU A 10 20.04 9.09 -11.56
CA GLU A 10 19.83 10.50 -11.21
C GLU A 10 19.67 10.69 -9.70
N ALA A 11 18.91 9.81 -9.04
CA ALA A 11 18.72 9.89 -7.58
C ALA A 11 20.05 9.72 -6.85
N GLN A 12 20.90 8.78 -7.29
CA GLN A 12 22.20 8.57 -6.69
C GLN A 12 23.12 9.78 -6.87
N ASP A 13 23.18 10.33 -8.09
CA ASP A 13 23.96 11.54 -8.38
C ASP A 13 23.48 12.73 -7.53
N TYR A 14 22.16 12.96 -7.48
CA TYR A 14 21.56 14.05 -6.71
C TYR A 14 21.87 13.94 -5.22
N LEU A 15 21.69 12.75 -4.62
CA LEU A 15 22.00 12.50 -3.22
C LEU A 15 23.50 12.66 -2.92
N LEU A 16 24.39 12.31 -3.85
CA LEU A 16 25.83 12.39 -3.67
C LEU A 16 26.39 13.80 -3.87
N ASN A 17 25.86 14.55 -4.83
CA ASN A 17 26.50 15.76 -5.34
C ASN A 17 25.69 17.04 -5.15
N GLN A 18 24.41 16.96 -4.80
CA GLN A 18 23.51 18.14 -4.74
C GLN A 18 22.82 18.36 -3.39
N ILE A 19 22.72 17.33 -2.54
CA ILE A 19 22.31 17.48 -1.14
C ILE A 19 23.54 17.77 -0.29
N ASP A 20 23.52 18.79 0.58
CA ASP A 20 24.62 19.04 1.52
C ASP A 20 24.12 18.95 2.97
N ASP A 21 23.30 19.93 3.39
CA ASP A 21 22.81 20.06 4.77
C ASP A 21 21.32 19.77 4.92
N GLU A 22 20.63 19.44 3.83
CA GLU A 22 19.18 19.21 3.84
C GLU A 22 18.77 17.90 4.52
N GLU A 23 17.63 17.95 5.21
CA GLU A 23 16.99 16.78 5.80
C GLU A 23 16.15 16.07 4.74
N VAL A 24 16.52 14.83 4.41
CA VAL A 24 15.95 14.09 3.28
C VAL A 24 15.30 12.79 3.72
N ILE A 25 14.08 12.54 3.25
CA ILE A 25 13.51 11.18 3.19
C ILE A 25 13.79 10.62 1.79
N TYR A 26 14.52 9.51 1.72
CA TYR A 26 14.79 8.79 0.48
C TYR A 26 13.95 7.51 0.38
N ILE A 27 13.05 7.44 -0.61
CA ILE A 27 12.25 6.26 -0.91
C ILE A 27 12.84 5.58 -2.15
N ASN A 28 13.44 4.42 -1.96
CA ASN A 28 14.08 3.64 -3.01
C ASN A 28 13.17 2.49 -3.46
N ILE A 29 12.71 2.52 -4.71
CA ILE A 29 11.87 1.50 -5.31
C ILE A 29 12.75 0.56 -6.15
N ASN A 30 12.87 -0.69 -5.70
CA ASN A 30 13.62 -1.75 -6.36
C ASN A 30 12.70 -2.85 -6.91
N ASN A 31 13.03 -3.37 -8.10
CA ASN A 31 12.40 -4.56 -8.66
C ASN A 31 13.10 -5.88 -8.26
N ASN A 32 14.27 -5.82 -7.62
CA ASN A 32 15.02 -7.02 -7.24
C ASN A 32 14.81 -7.40 -5.77
N VAL A 33 14.42 -8.65 -5.54
CA VAL A 33 14.25 -9.25 -4.22
C VAL A 33 15.60 -9.45 -3.54
N ALA A 34 15.97 -8.56 -2.61
CA ALA A 34 16.64 -8.92 -1.35
C ALA A 34 16.90 -7.68 -0.48
N HIS A 35 16.63 -7.87 0.82
CA HIS A 35 17.04 -7.08 1.99
C HIS A 35 16.08 -6.02 2.55
N ARG A 36 15.58 -6.32 3.76
CA ARG A 36 14.93 -5.37 4.66
C ARG A 36 15.89 -4.22 5.02
N THR A 37 15.29 -3.03 5.07
CA THR A 37 15.62 -1.81 5.79
C THR A 37 16.98 -1.75 6.51
N LEU A 38 17.84 -0.84 6.06
CA LEU A 38 18.82 -0.15 6.91
C LEU A 38 18.35 1.31 7.04
N ASN A 39 17.80 1.65 8.21
CA ASN A 39 17.68 3.05 8.62
C ASN A 39 19.09 3.55 8.94
N SER A 40 19.86 3.98 7.94
CA SER A 40 21.09 4.73 8.19
C SER A 40 20.75 6.20 8.22
N LYS A 41 20.91 6.87 9.38
CA LYS A 41 20.87 8.34 9.46
C LYS A 41 22.01 9.03 8.68
N SER A 42 22.95 8.26 8.15
CA SER A 42 24.07 8.76 7.36
C SER A 42 24.30 7.88 6.12
N MET A 43 23.50 8.07 5.07
CA MET A 43 23.99 7.70 3.74
C MET A 43 24.96 8.81 3.30
N PHE A 44 26.17 8.43 2.90
CA PHE A 44 27.17 9.37 2.36
C PHE A 44 27.63 10.47 3.35
N GLY A 45 27.40 10.30 4.64
CA GLY A 45 27.68 11.34 5.65
C GLY A 45 26.64 12.46 5.72
N LYS A 46 25.46 12.27 5.10
CA LYS A 46 24.38 13.27 5.00
C LYS A 46 23.14 12.85 5.78
N ASN A 47 22.27 13.82 6.13
CA ASN A 47 21.05 13.60 6.92
C ASN A 47 19.91 12.99 6.09
N ILE A 48 20.08 11.73 5.68
CA ILE A 48 19.15 11.02 4.81
C ILE A 48 18.52 9.85 5.57
N GLU A 49 17.20 9.84 5.71
CA GLU A 49 16.45 8.67 6.18
C GLU A 49 15.91 7.86 5.00
N THR A 50 16.21 6.56 4.94
CA THR A 50 15.86 5.73 3.77
C THR A 50 14.75 4.72 4.04
N PHE A 51 13.78 4.64 3.13
CA PHE A 51 12.78 3.57 3.03
C PHE A 51 12.96 2.79 1.73
N ASN A 52 13.22 1.48 1.82
CA ASN A 52 13.37 0.62 0.65
C ASN A 52 12.08 -0.16 0.38
N MET A 53 11.58 -0.08 -0.85
CA MET A 53 10.45 -0.83 -1.36
C MET A 53 10.91 -1.87 -2.37
N TYR A 54 10.35 -3.07 -2.26
CA TYR A 54 10.71 -4.20 -3.12
C TYR A 54 9.47 -4.74 -3.79
N PHE A 55 9.44 -4.72 -5.12
CA PHE A 55 8.38 -5.30 -5.91
C PHE A 55 8.80 -6.69 -6.39
N ALA A 56 7.92 -7.67 -6.25
CA ALA A 56 8.15 -8.98 -6.85
C ALA A 56 7.96 -8.91 -8.37
N ASP A 57 8.97 -9.35 -9.13
CA ASP A 57 9.06 -9.29 -10.61
C ASP A 57 7.97 -10.05 -11.40
N SER A 58 6.98 -10.67 -10.73
CA SER A 58 5.94 -11.41 -11.44
C SER A 58 5.18 -10.49 -12.41
N LEU A 59 5.05 -10.91 -13.67
CA LEU A 59 4.43 -10.16 -14.77
C LEU A 59 3.00 -9.67 -14.46
N SER A 60 2.28 -10.35 -13.55
CA SER A 60 0.95 -9.95 -13.07
C SER A 60 0.96 -8.93 -11.91
N ALA A 61 2.10 -8.72 -11.25
CA ALA A 61 2.30 -7.77 -10.16
C ALA A 61 3.01 -6.48 -10.58
N LYS A 62 3.48 -6.36 -11.83
CA LYS A 62 4.22 -5.18 -12.31
C LYS A 62 3.47 -3.87 -12.09
N ASP A 63 2.14 -3.90 -12.14
CA ASP A 63 1.30 -2.70 -11.96
C ASP A 63 0.66 -2.56 -10.57
N ARG A 64 0.90 -3.48 -9.62
CA ARG A 64 0.25 -3.46 -8.30
C ARG A 64 1.25 -3.19 -7.19
N LEU A 65 0.86 -2.32 -6.25
CA LEU A 65 1.53 -2.13 -4.97
C LEU A 65 0.95 -3.10 -3.94
N SER A 66 1.80 -3.89 -3.29
CA SER A 66 1.36 -4.77 -2.21
C SER A 66 0.78 -3.93 -1.07
N THR A 67 -0.33 -4.40 -0.48
CA THR A 67 -1.00 -3.66 0.60
C THR A 67 -0.10 -3.48 1.81
N ASN A 68 0.74 -4.47 2.14
CA ASN A 68 1.65 -4.37 3.27
C ASN A 68 2.77 -3.36 3.02
N ASP A 69 3.33 -3.28 1.80
CA ASP A 69 4.33 -2.26 1.48
C ASP A 69 3.75 -0.86 1.53
N ALA A 70 2.51 -0.68 1.03
CA ALA A 70 1.78 0.58 1.16
C ALA A 70 1.59 0.98 2.62
N ILE A 71 1.13 0.06 3.47
CA ILE A 71 0.93 0.30 4.91
C ILE A 71 2.26 0.66 5.59
N ASN A 72 3.35 -0.06 5.28
CA ASN A 72 4.65 0.19 5.87
C ASN A 72 5.19 1.57 5.46
N LEU A 73 5.11 1.93 4.18
CA LEU A 73 5.52 3.25 3.70
C LEU A 73 4.69 4.36 4.35
N CYS A 74 3.37 4.23 4.33
CA CYS A 74 2.47 5.23 4.90
C CYS A 74 2.67 5.38 6.41
N GLY A 75 2.93 4.27 7.11
CA GLY A 75 3.27 4.25 8.54
C GLY A 75 4.59 4.95 8.83
N PHE A 76 5.63 4.65 8.06
CA PHE A 76 6.93 5.32 8.14
C PHE A 76 6.79 6.82 7.92
N LEU A 77 6.16 7.25 6.81
CA LEU A 77 5.97 8.67 6.50
C LEU A 77 5.13 9.38 7.56
N SER A 78 4.06 8.76 8.04
CA SER A 78 3.23 9.32 9.11
C SER A 78 4.01 9.46 10.42
N ASP A 79 4.92 8.56 10.73
CA ASP A 79 5.75 8.67 11.93
C ASP A 79 6.80 9.79 11.78
N ARG A 80 7.47 9.88 10.63
CA ARG A 80 8.56 10.83 10.39
C ARG A 80 8.09 12.25 10.20
N LEU A 81 7.15 12.47 9.29
CA LEU A 81 6.67 13.81 8.95
C LEU A 81 5.84 14.47 10.06
N ASN A 82 5.35 13.68 11.04
CA ASN A 82 4.69 14.24 12.23
C ASN A 82 5.68 14.62 13.35
N ARG A 83 6.95 14.19 13.27
CA ARG A 83 7.94 14.38 14.34
C ARG A 83 9.08 15.28 13.95
N TYR A 84 9.42 15.33 12.66
CA TYR A 84 10.58 16.02 12.15
C TYR A 84 10.21 16.81 10.90
N GLU A 85 10.97 17.86 10.65
CA GLU A 85 10.89 18.65 9.42
C GLU A 85 11.89 18.10 8.41
N TYR A 86 11.46 17.99 7.16
CA TYR A 86 12.29 17.54 6.05
C TYR A 86 12.17 18.52 4.89
N ASP A 87 13.29 18.75 4.21
CA ASP A 87 13.35 19.61 3.03
C ASP A 87 12.87 18.86 1.80
N TYR A 88 13.25 17.58 1.67
CA TYR A 88 12.94 16.78 0.50
C TYR A 88 12.39 15.40 0.84
N ILE A 89 11.46 14.94 0.01
CA ILE A 89 11.20 13.52 -0.20
C ILE A 89 11.67 13.17 -1.59
N ILE A 90 12.71 12.34 -1.67
CA ILE A 90 13.25 11.86 -2.95
C ILE A 90 12.72 10.45 -3.19
N ILE A 91 12.00 10.25 -4.29
CA ILE A 91 11.51 8.94 -4.72
C ILE A 91 12.33 8.50 -5.94
N SER A 92 13.01 7.38 -5.79
CA SER A 92 13.84 6.78 -6.83
C SER A 92 13.21 5.49 -7.33
N CYS A 93 13.13 5.33 -8.65
CA CYS A 93 12.59 4.13 -9.28
C CYS A 93 13.31 3.80 -10.60
N HIS A 94 12.98 2.66 -11.21
CA HIS A 94 13.46 2.39 -12.57
C HIS A 94 12.79 3.36 -13.56
N ALA A 95 13.50 3.74 -14.62
CA ALA A 95 12.96 4.60 -15.66
C ALA A 95 11.70 3.99 -16.31
N GLY A 96 10.68 4.81 -16.54
CA GLY A 96 9.40 4.38 -17.11
C GLY A 96 8.39 3.77 -16.13
N GLU A 97 8.68 3.82 -14.82
CA GLU A 97 7.83 3.22 -13.81
C GLU A 97 6.70 4.16 -13.33
N SER A 98 5.44 3.85 -13.63
CA SER A 98 4.27 4.68 -13.29
C SER A 98 3.91 4.73 -11.79
N ARG A 99 4.54 3.87 -10.97
CA ARG A 99 4.22 3.71 -9.54
C ARG A 99 4.78 4.85 -8.71
N SER A 100 5.98 5.33 -9.01
CA SER A 100 6.63 6.45 -8.32
C SER A 100 5.80 7.73 -8.43
N VAL A 101 5.25 8.02 -9.62
CA VAL A 101 4.36 9.16 -9.87
C VAL A 101 3.11 9.08 -9.01
N ALA A 102 2.44 7.92 -8.96
CA ALA A 102 1.25 7.73 -8.14
C ALA A 102 1.55 7.84 -6.63
N MET A 103 2.70 7.32 -6.19
CA MET A 103 3.15 7.47 -4.79
C MET A 103 3.42 8.94 -4.45
N ALA A 104 4.19 9.65 -5.28
CA ALA A 104 4.50 11.06 -5.10
C ALA A 104 3.21 11.89 -4.95
N GLN A 105 2.25 11.70 -5.86
CA GLN A 105 0.95 12.38 -5.79
C GLN A 105 0.18 12.03 -4.52
N SER A 106 0.16 10.77 -4.11
CA SER A 106 -0.57 10.34 -2.92
C SER A 106 0.05 10.90 -1.63
N ILE A 107 1.38 10.97 -1.56
CA ILE A 107 2.12 11.58 -0.44
C ILE A 107 1.85 13.09 -0.41
N ALA A 108 1.94 13.75 -1.56
CA ALA A 108 1.66 15.18 -1.67
C ALA A 108 0.24 15.53 -1.21
N GLU A 109 -0.76 14.78 -1.67
CA GLU A 109 -2.17 14.93 -1.28
C GLU A 109 -2.36 14.74 0.23
N GLU A 110 -1.72 13.73 0.83
CA GLU A 110 -1.87 13.40 2.25
C GLU A 110 -1.26 14.45 3.20
N PHE A 111 -0.12 15.00 2.83
CA PHE A 111 0.66 15.93 3.67
C PHE A 111 0.57 17.40 3.22
N GLY A 112 -0.23 17.71 2.20
CA GLY A 112 -0.42 19.07 1.70
C GLY A 112 0.83 19.67 1.04
N ILE A 113 1.63 18.84 0.37
CA ILE A 113 2.86 19.27 -0.32
C ILE A 113 2.50 19.76 -1.72
N ASN A 114 2.78 21.02 -2.03
CA ASN A 114 2.37 21.63 -3.29
C ASN A 114 3.40 21.50 -4.41
N GLU A 115 4.64 21.13 -4.09
CA GLU A 115 5.74 21.06 -5.06
C GLU A 115 6.15 19.60 -5.30
N ILE A 116 5.91 19.14 -6.53
CA ILE A 116 6.39 17.84 -7.03
C ILE A 116 7.16 18.08 -8.33
N GLU A 117 8.39 17.59 -8.39
CA GLU A 117 9.23 17.61 -9.58
C GLU A 117 9.41 16.20 -10.15
N TYR A 118 9.21 16.05 -11.46
CA TYR A 118 9.35 14.78 -12.17
C TYR A 118 10.48 14.86 -13.18
N HIS A 119 11.48 13.99 -13.05
CA HIS A 119 12.58 13.86 -14.03
C HIS A 119 12.26 12.86 -15.15
N HIS A 120 11.14 12.14 -15.02
CA HIS A 120 10.58 11.30 -16.08
C HIS A 120 9.06 11.35 -16.04
N GLU A 121 8.43 11.64 -17.18
CA GLU A 121 6.97 11.71 -17.26
C GLU A 121 6.35 10.32 -17.44
N GLN A 122 5.43 9.96 -16.55
CA GLN A 122 4.58 8.77 -16.65
C GLN A 122 3.18 9.09 -16.15
N LYS A 123 2.17 8.42 -16.71
CA LYS A 123 0.80 8.51 -16.17
C LYS A 123 0.76 7.83 -14.80
N PRO A 124 0.13 8.44 -13.77
CA PRO A 124 0.05 7.82 -12.45
C PRO A 124 -0.73 6.51 -12.52
N ASN A 125 -0.19 5.47 -11.90
CA ASN A 125 -0.87 4.20 -11.74
C ASN A 125 -2.08 4.34 -10.77
N ALA A 126 -3.29 4.10 -11.28
CA ALA A 126 -4.53 4.23 -10.52
C ALA A 126 -4.64 3.25 -9.34
N TRP A 127 -4.12 2.03 -9.50
CA TRP A 127 -4.10 1.03 -8.42
C TRP A 127 -3.22 1.48 -7.26
N VAL A 128 -2.02 1.98 -7.57
CA VAL A 128 -1.09 2.48 -6.57
C VAL A 128 -1.71 3.66 -5.83
N LYS A 129 -2.33 4.60 -6.55
CA LYS A 129 -3.00 5.76 -5.94
C LYS A 129 -4.10 5.35 -4.97
N LEU A 130 -4.96 4.40 -5.37
CA LEU A 130 -6.01 3.88 -4.49
C LEU A 130 -5.43 3.15 -3.28
N CYS A 131 -4.41 2.30 -3.49
CA CYS A 131 -3.77 1.53 -2.43
C CYS A 131 -3.11 2.46 -1.39
N MET A 132 -2.37 3.48 -1.84
CA MET A 132 -1.76 4.49 -0.97
C MET A 132 -2.81 5.26 -0.17
N LYS A 133 -3.90 5.70 -0.82
CA LYS A 133 -5.00 6.38 -0.14
C LYS A 133 -5.61 5.52 0.98
N GLN A 134 -5.91 4.25 0.70
CA GLN A 134 -6.44 3.34 1.71
C GLN A 134 -5.40 3.02 2.80
N ALA A 135 -4.10 2.96 2.46
CA ALA A 135 -3.03 2.74 3.42
C ALA A 135 -2.90 3.89 4.43
N PHE A 136 -2.94 5.15 3.99
CA PHE A 136 -2.94 6.30 4.90
C PHE A 136 -4.14 6.30 5.85
N ILE A 137 -5.35 6.07 5.32
CA ILE A 137 -6.56 5.93 6.14
C ILE A 137 -6.38 4.79 7.15
N TYR A 138 -5.94 3.61 6.68
CA TYR A 138 -5.73 2.44 7.53
C TYR A 138 -4.73 2.71 8.65
N VAL A 139 -3.60 3.35 8.36
CA VAL A 139 -2.56 3.70 9.35
C VAL A 139 -3.16 4.53 10.49
N LYS A 140 -3.96 5.55 10.15
CA LYS A 140 -4.59 6.48 11.10
C LYS A 140 -5.82 5.91 11.82
N SER A 141 -6.43 4.87 11.27
CA SER A 141 -7.71 4.32 11.76
C SER A 141 -7.56 3.36 12.94
N LYS A 142 -8.63 3.22 13.72
CA LYS A 142 -8.76 2.12 14.69
C LYS A 142 -9.09 0.83 13.94
N LYS A 143 -8.41 -0.26 14.29
CA LYS A 143 -8.50 -1.54 13.59
C LYS A 143 -9.25 -2.56 14.44
N THR A 144 -10.20 -3.27 13.85
CA THR A 144 -10.98 -4.32 14.52
C THR A 144 -11.10 -5.53 13.61
N ASP A 145 -10.55 -6.66 14.04
CA ASP A 145 -10.67 -7.92 13.31
C ASP A 145 -12.02 -8.59 13.57
N MET A 146 -12.60 -9.15 12.52
CA MET A 146 -13.77 -10.02 12.60
C MET A 146 -13.32 -11.40 13.09
N LYS A 147 -13.74 -11.81 14.29
CA LYS A 147 -13.28 -13.07 14.91
C LYS A 147 -14.36 -14.15 14.94
N ASN A 148 -15.63 -13.76 14.94
CA ASN A 148 -16.73 -14.71 15.13
C ASN A 148 -18.01 -14.30 14.38
N ILE A 149 -19.07 -15.11 14.55
CA ILE A 149 -20.37 -14.92 13.89
C ILE A 149 -21.07 -13.64 14.33
N PHE A 150 -20.86 -13.17 15.56
CA PHE A 150 -21.46 -11.92 16.03
C PHE A 150 -20.82 -10.71 15.35
N ASP A 151 -19.50 -10.74 15.13
CA ASP A 151 -18.80 -9.71 14.37
C ASP A 151 -19.27 -9.67 12.92
N PHE A 152 -19.48 -10.85 12.30
CA PHE A 152 -20.08 -10.94 10.96
C PHE A 152 -21.49 -10.32 10.91
N LYS A 153 -22.35 -10.62 11.90
CA LYS A 153 -23.68 -10.00 11.97
C LYS A 153 -23.61 -8.48 12.13
N LYS A 154 -22.66 -7.96 12.91
CA LYS A 154 -22.42 -6.52 13.04
C LYS A 154 -21.97 -5.91 11.71
N LEU A 155 -21.06 -6.56 11.00
CA LEU A 155 -20.64 -6.14 9.65
C LEU A 155 -21.83 -6.11 8.69
N CYS A 156 -22.67 -7.15 8.65
CA CYS A 156 -23.87 -7.12 7.80
C CYS A 156 -24.83 -5.98 8.17
N LYS A 157 -24.99 -5.65 9.46
CA LYS A 157 -25.80 -4.50 9.88
C LYS A 157 -25.19 -3.19 9.36
N LEU A 158 -23.89 -3.01 9.54
CA LEU A 158 -23.16 -1.84 9.05
C LEU A 158 -23.30 -1.67 7.53
N LEU A 159 -23.20 -2.76 6.77
CA LEU A 159 -23.33 -2.75 5.32
C LEU A 159 -24.75 -2.44 4.85
N LYS A 160 -25.78 -2.80 5.61
CA LYS A 160 -27.16 -2.37 5.29
C LYS A 160 -27.32 -0.86 5.42
N GLU A 161 -26.62 -0.25 6.38
CA GLU A 161 -26.68 1.19 6.63
C GLU A 161 -25.81 1.96 5.62
N LYS A 162 -24.56 1.54 5.43
CA LYS A 162 -23.56 2.25 4.61
C LYS A 162 -23.52 1.83 3.15
N LYS A 163 -24.19 0.73 2.76
CA LYS A 163 -24.19 0.06 1.44
C LYS A 163 -22.83 -0.53 1.04
N GLU A 164 -21.75 0.21 1.20
CA GLU A 164 -20.39 -0.20 0.86
C GLU A 164 -19.40 0.43 1.86
N ILE A 165 -18.40 -0.35 2.28
CA ILE A 165 -17.28 0.15 3.09
C ILE A 165 -15.96 -0.41 2.58
N TRP A 166 -14.84 0.21 2.97
CA TRP A 166 -13.52 -0.37 2.78
C TRP A 166 -13.12 -1.26 3.96
N ILE A 167 -12.48 -2.38 3.66
CA ILE A 167 -11.91 -3.33 4.63
C ILE A 167 -10.51 -3.74 4.18
N LYS A 168 -9.71 -4.28 5.11
CA LYS A 168 -8.47 -5.00 4.76
C LYS A 168 -8.75 -6.49 4.89
N THR A 169 -8.32 -7.26 3.89
CA THR A 169 -8.37 -8.72 3.90
C THR A 169 -6.97 -9.30 3.95
N SER A 170 -6.84 -10.44 4.62
CA SER A 170 -5.61 -11.25 4.62
C SER A 170 -6.00 -12.72 4.68
N TYR A 171 -5.21 -13.59 4.08
CA TYR A 171 -5.38 -15.02 4.19
C TYR A 171 -5.03 -15.46 5.61
N ILE A 172 -5.84 -16.36 6.14
CA ILE A 172 -5.51 -17.06 7.39
C ILE A 172 -4.43 -18.08 7.01
N THR A 173 -3.19 -17.99 7.49
CA THR A 173 -2.03 -18.70 6.90
C THR A 173 -1.78 -20.14 7.36
N ASP A 174 -2.68 -20.82 8.06
CA ASP A 174 -2.46 -22.19 8.57
C ASP A 174 -2.91 -23.31 7.60
N TRP A 175 -2.60 -23.21 6.30
CA TRP A 175 -3.03 -24.20 5.31
C TRP A 175 -1.95 -25.22 5.00
N TYR A 176 -1.79 -26.20 5.89
CA TYR A 176 -1.14 -27.48 5.59
C TYR A 176 -2.15 -28.59 5.24
N ASP A 177 -3.44 -28.28 5.10
CA ASP A 177 -4.43 -29.25 4.64
C ASP A 177 -4.72 -29.10 3.14
N ASP A 178 -4.34 -30.16 2.43
CA ASP A 178 -4.49 -30.38 1.01
C ASP A 178 -5.94 -30.22 0.51
N ASN A 179 -6.08 -29.61 -0.67
CA ASN A 179 -7.24 -29.71 -1.56
C ASN A 179 -8.58 -29.06 -1.13
N LEU A 180 -8.66 -27.74 -1.25
CA LEU A 180 -9.88 -27.10 -1.76
C LEU A 180 -9.53 -26.32 -3.03
N ALA A 181 -9.89 -26.86 -4.20
CA ALA A 181 -9.80 -26.17 -5.48
C ALA A 181 -10.44 -24.76 -5.43
N GLU A 182 -11.47 -24.60 -4.60
CA GLU A 182 -12.11 -23.32 -4.28
C GLU A 182 -11.14 -22.29 -3.70
N ILE A 183 -10.20 -22.67 -2.84
CA ILE A 183 -9.24 -21.74 -2.20
C ILE A 183 -8.13 -21.33 -3.15
N THR A 184 -7.62 -22.26 -3.95
CA THR A 184 -6.67 -21.95 -5.03
C THR A 184 -7.32 -21.04 -6.07
N GLN A 185 -8.59 -21.26 -6.38
CA GLN A 185 -9.36 -20.40 -7.26
C GLN A 185 -9.59 -19.02 -6.62
N LEU A 186 -9.92 -18.95 -5.33
CA LEU A 186 -10.03 -17.69 -4.58
C LEU A 186 -8.71 -16.90 -4.56
N LYS A 187 -7.57 -17.56 -4.38
CA LYS A 187 -6.23 -16.92 -4.45
C LYS A 187 -5.88 -16.38 -5.83
N LYS A 188 -6.38 -17.01 -6.90
CA LYS A 188 -6.25 -16.49 -8.28
C LYS A 188 -7.14 -15.27 -8.53
N ILE A 189 -8.22 -15.17 -7.77
CA ILE A 189 -9.31 -14.23 -8.00
C ILE A 189 -9.19 -12.97 -7.13
N LEU A 190 -8.81 -13.13 -5.87
CA LEU A 190 -8.70 -12.07 -4.89
C LEU A 190 -7.27 -12.00 -4.38
N ASN A 191 -6.63 -10.84 -4.52
CA ASN A 191 -5.36 -10.58 -3.86
C ASN A 191 -5.65 -10.09 -2.43
N GLU A 192 -4.83 -10.46 -1.44
CA GLU A 192 -4.92 -9.82 -0.12
C GLU A 192 -4.82 -8.30 -0.26
N GLY A 193 -5.58 -7.57 0.56
CA GLY A 193 -5.40 -6.13 0.60
C GLY A 193 -6.64 -5.34 0.92
N PHE A 194 -6.67 -4.10 0.45
CA PHE A 194 -7.82 -3.22 0.59
C PHE A 194 -8.93 -3.59 -0.38
N MET A 195 -10.13 -3.79 0.14
CA MET A 195 -11.29 -4.19 -0.62
C MET A 195 -12.51 -3.39 -0.25
N LYS A 196 -13.33 -3.11 -1.26
CA LYS A 196 -14.73 -2.73 -1.08
C LYS A 196 -15.50 -3.95 -0.62
N CYS A 197 -16.30 -3.75 0.42
CA CYS A 197 -17.15 -4.74 1.04
C CYS A 197 -18.59 -4.23 0.99
N SER A 198 -19.49 -5.02 0.40
CA SER A 198 -20.91 -4.72 0.30
C SER A 198 -21.76 -5.98 0.53
N LEU A 199 -23.09 -5.85 0.45
CA LEU A 199 -24.02 -6.97 0.59
C LEU A 199 -24.78 -7.25 -0.70
N ALA A 200 -24.84 -8.53 -1.08
CA ALA A 200 -25.77 -9.07 -2.07
C ALA A 200 -26.68 -10.10 -1.40
N GLY A 201 -27.88 -9.66 -1.00
CA GLY A 201 -28.81 -10.48 -0.23
C GLY A 201 -28.24 -10.89 1.13
N LYS A 202 -27.87 -12.17 1.28
CA LYS A 202 -27.28 -12.74 2.50
C LYS A 202 -25.76 -12.95 2.41
N LYS A 203 -25.14 -12.58 1.28
CA LYS A 203 -23.72 -12.76 1.01
C LYS A 203 -22.97 -11.44 1.10
N ILE A 204 -21.69 -11.51 1.47
CA ILE A 204 -20.76 -10.38 1.38
C ILE A 204 -20.17 -10.37 -0.02
N VAL A 205 -20.07 -9.21 -0.64
CA VAL A 205 -19.37 -9.03 -1.91
C VAL A 205 -18.06 -8.31 -1.64
N LEU A 206 -16.95 -8.87 -2.11
CA LEU A 206 -15.62 -8.26 -2.04
C LEU A 206 -15.15 -7.90 -3.44
N SER A 207 -14.76 -6.65 -3.64
CA SER A 207 -14.14 -6.16 -4.87
C SER A 207 -12.89 -5.35 -4.53
N ASP A 208 -11.87 -5.46 -5.36
CA ASP A 208 -10.66 -4.64 -5.27
C ASP A 208 -10.85 -3.24 -5.90
N GLY A 209 -12.07 -2.92 -6.38
CA GLY A 209 -12.45 -1.62 -6.92
C GLY A 209 -12.23 -1.46 -8.43
N PHE A 210 -11.67 -2.47 -9.08
CA PHE A 210 -11.40 -2.48 -10.53
C PHE A 210 -11.86 -3.76 -11.22
N SER A 211 -12.05 -4.85 -10.47
CA SER A 211 -12.64 -6.10 -10.96
C SER A 211 -14.06 -6.31 -10.43
N ASP A 212 -14.78 -7.23 -11.08
CA ASP A 212 -16.09 -7.66 -10.62
C ASP A 212 -16.02 -8.17 -9.18
N GLY A 213 -17.05 -7.85 -8.39
CA GLY A 213 -17.14 -8.29 -7.01
C GLY A 213 -17.40 -9.79 -6.90
N TYR A 214 -16.73 -10.43 -5.94
CA TYR A 214 -16.92 -11.85 -5.66
C TYR A 214 -17.78 -12.04 -4.42
N GLU A 215 -18.77 -12.92 -4.52
CA GLU A 215 -19.70 -13.18 -3.43
C GLU A 215 -19.19 -14.27 -2.48
N PHE A 216 -19.33 -14.02 -1.18
CA PHE A 216 -18.90 -14.90 -0.11
C PHE A 216 -20.04 -15.20 0.86
N THR A 217 -20.15 -16.47 1.23
CA THR A 217 -20.89 -16.87 2.42
C THR A 217 -20.03 -16.68 3.67
N TYR A 218 -20.68 -16.56 4.85
CA TYR A 218 -19.96 -16.52 6.12
C TYR A 218 -19.00 -17.71 6.31
N LYS A 219 -19.42 -18.92 5.89
CA LYS A 219 -18.60 -20.14 6.01
C LYS A 219 -17.30 -20.04 5.19
N MET A 220 -17.36 -19.42 4.01
CA MET A 220 -16.18 -19.20 3.16
C MET A 220 -15.24 -18.18 3.80
N LEU A 221 -15.77 -17.03 4.24
CA LEU A 221 -14.96 -15.99 4.89
C LEU A 221 -14.27 -16.51 6.14
N LYS A 222 -15.02 -17.13 7.06
CA LYS A 222 -14.48 -17.66 8.33
C LYS A 222 -13.29 -18.60 8.11
N ARG A 223 -13.32 -19.37 7.01
CA ARG A 223 -12.26 -20.32 6.70
C ARG A 223 -11.06 -19.63 6.06
N CYS A 224 -11.31 -18.76 5.08
CA CYS A 224 -10.27 -18.34 4.13
C CYS A 224 -9.68 -16.95 4.39
N ILE A 225 -10.46 -16.03 4.97
CA ILE A 225 -10.15 -14.60 4.95
C ILE A 225 -10.34 -14.01 6.34
N LEU A 226 -9.26 -13.45 6.88
CA LEU A 226 -9.32 -12.50 7.97
C LEU A 226 -9.78 -11.15 7.42
N ILE A 227 -10.83 -10.59 8.01
CA ILE A 227 -11.32 -9.24 7.70
C ILE A 227 -10.95 -8.32 8.86
N THR A 228 -10.22 -7.26 8.54
CA THR A 228 -9.95 -6.15 9.45
C THR A 228 -10.77 -4.94 9.00
N LEU A 229 -11.68 -4.50 9.87
CA LEU A 229 -12.38 -3.24 9.73
C LEU A 229 -11.47 -2.11 10.19
N TYR A 230 -11.48 -1.01 9.46
CA TYR A 230 -10.78 0.21 9.85
C TYR A 230 -11.68 1.42 9.65
N SER A 231 -11.74 2.26 10.68
CA SER A 231 -12.53 3.48 10.74
C SER A 231 -11.94 4.48 11.72
#